data_AF-A0ABD6AXE9-F1
#
_entry.id   AF-A0ABD6AXE9-F1
#
_cell.length_a   1.000
_cell.length_b   1.000
_cell.length_c   1.000
_cell.angle_alpha   90.00
_cell.angle_beta   90.00
_cell.angle_gamma   90.00
#
_symmetry.space_group_name_H-M   'P 1'
#
loop_
_entity.id
_entity.type
_entity.pdbx_description
1 polymer ?
#
loop_
_entity_poly.entity_id
_entity_poly.type
_entity_poly.pdbx_seq_one_letter_code
_entity_poly.pdbx_strand_id
1 'polypeptide(L)' 'MTDTTAYLVLLECPLCHHGYEHEDALRDHLQVDHSREDLANFVVRAVEERESVG' A
#
# COMPACT_ATOMS: atom_id res chain seq x y z
N MET A 1 -22.07 -23.01 9.08
CA MET A 1 -21.45 -21.83 9.71
C MET A 1 -20.98 -20.96 8.58
N THR A 2 -21.53 -19.76 8.49
CA THR A 2 -21.54 -18.89 7.32
C THR A 2 -20.21 -18.18 7.14
N ASP A 3 -19.34 -18.70 6.28
CA ASP A 3 -18.21 -17.93 5.74
C ASP A 3 -18.61 -17.39 4.38
N THR A 4 -19.53 -16.43 4.39
CA THR A 4 -19.72 -15.53 3.27
C THR A 4 -19.03 -14.23 3.64
N THR A 5 -17.71 -14.31 3.82
CA THR A 5 -16.84 -13.14 3.88
C THR A 5 -16.94 -12.49 2.50
N ALA A 6 -17.71 -11.41 2.41
CA ALA A 6 -17.66 -10.52 1.28
C ALA A 6 -16.17 -10.15 1.08
N TYR A 7 -15.60 -10.62 -0.03
CA TYR A 7 -14.22 -10.27 -0.41
C TYR A 7 -14.25 -8.81 -0.86
N LEU A 8 -14.29 -7.90 0.11
CA LEU A 8 -14.15 -6.48 -0.15
C LEU A 8 -12.73 -6.28 -0.66
N VAL A 9 -12.61 -5.77 -1.88
CA VAL A 9 -11.31 -5.40 -2.46
C VAL A 9 -10.87 -4.13 -1.75
N LEU A 10 -10.04 -4.29 -0.73
CA LEU A 10 -9.42 -3.18 -0.01
C LEU A 10 -8.21 -2.67 -0.81
N LEU A 11 -8.00 -1.36 -0.76
CA LEU A 11 -6.76 -0.73 -1.19
C LEU A 11 -5.73 -0.91 -0.08
N GLU A 12 -4.64 -1.57 -0.39
CA GLU A 12 -3.62 -1.92 0.58
C GLU A 12 -2.46 -0.93 0.55
N CYS A 13 -2.01 -0.49 1.72
CA CYS A 13 -0.84 0.36 1.85
C CYS A 13 0.43 -0.45 1.53
N PRO A 14 1.26 -0.06 0.56
CA PRO A 14 2.42 -0.84 0.16
C PRO A 14 3.58 -0.81 1.18
N LEU A 15 3.50 0.07 2.19
CA LEU A 15 4.52 0.19 3.24
C LEU A 15 4.22 -0.70 4.45
N CYS A 16 2.94 -0.76 4.87
CA CYS A 16 2.53 -1.45 6.10
C CYS A 16 1.46 -2.54 5.90
N HIS A 17 0.99 -2.73 4.66
CA HIS A 17 -0.05 -3.69 4.27
C HIS A 17 -1.38 -3.52 5.01
N HIS A 18 -1.68 -2.30 5.48
CA HIS A 18 -2.99 -1.98 6.05
C HIS A 18 -4.01 -1.78 4.93
N GLY A 19 -5.21 -2.34 5.09
CA GLY A 19 -6.28 -2.27 4.10
C GLY A 19 -7.24 -1.11 4.36
N TYR A 20 -7.63 -0.40 3.29
CA TYR A 20 -8.55 0.73 3.31
C TYR A 20 -9.67 0.52 2.29
N GLU A 21 -10.88 0.94 2.63
CA GLU A 21 -12.05 0.79 1.75
C GLU A 21 -12.04 1.81 0.59
N HIS A 22 -11.32 2.92 0.74
CA HIS A 22 -11.34 4.06 -0.18
C HIS A 22 -9.95 4.68 -0.39
N GLU A 23 -9.74 5.25 -1.58
CA GLU A 23 -8.45 5.86 -1.97
C GLU A 23 -8.11 7.06 -1.07
N ASP A 24 -9.11 7.88 -0.71
CA ASP A 24 -8.90 9.06 0.13
C ASP A 24 -8.38 8.68 1.52
N ALA A 25 -8.85 7.57 2.09
CA ALA A 25 -8.41 7.07 3.39
C ALA A 25 -6.97 6.52 3.33
N LEU A 26 -6.64 5.78 2.26
CA LEU A 26 -5.27 5.35 2.01
C LEU A 26 -4.34 6.55 1.80
N ARG A 27 -4.78 7.57 1.07
CA ARG A 27 -3.99 8.78 0.83
C ARG A 27 -3.71 9.54 2.12
N ASP A 28 -4.73 9.75 2.96
CA ASP A 28 -4.55 10.41 4.27
C ASP A 28 -3.56 9.63 5.14
N HIS A 29 -3.74 8.30 5.22
CA HIS A 29 -2.78 7.42 5.90
C HIS A 29 -1.35 7.58 5.38
N LEU A 30 -1.14 7.60 4.06
CA LEU A 30 0.19 7.80 3.47
C LEU A 30 0.80 9.16 3.82
N GLN A 31 -0.01 10.19 4.10
CA GLN A 31 0.47 11.52 4.47
C GLN A 31 0.73 11.69 5.97
N VAL A 32 -0.04 11.00 6.83
CA VAL A 32 0.01 11.16 8.29
C VAL A 32 0.95 10.15 8.94
N ASP A 33 0.91 8.88 8.51
CA ASP A 33 1.63 7.79 9.16
C ASP A 33 3.00 7.50 8.55
N HIS A 34 3.23 7.90 7.29
CA HIS A 34 4.48 7.63 6.57
C HIS A 34 5.22 8.92 6.25
N SER A 35 6.52 8.93 6.51
CA SER A 35 7.35 10.07 6.16
C SER A 35 7.60 10.10 4.65
N ARG A 36 8.03 11.26 4.14
CA ARG A 36 8.50 11.38 2.75
C ARG A 36 9.68 10.45 2.45
N GLU A 37 10.51 10.17 3.46
CA GLU A 37 11.65 9.26 3.32
C GLU A 37 11.19 7.80 3.15
N ASP A 38 10.19 7.37 3.91
CA ASP A 38 9.59 6.03 3.76
C ASP A 38 9.04 5.81 2.36
N LEU A 39 8.28 6.79 1.85
CA LEU A 39 7.73 6.77 0.50
C LEU A 39 8.83 6.77 -0.57
N ALA A 40 9.87 7.59 -0.41
CA ALA A 40 10.99 7.65 -1.34
C ALA A 40 11.77 6.32 -1.39
N ASN A 41 12.05 5.74 -0.22
CA ASN A 41 12.73 4.45 -0.12
C ASN A 41 11.93 3.33 -0.80
N PHE A 42 10.61 3.34 -0.65
CA PHE A 42 9.75 2.40 -1.35
C PHE A 42 9.84 2.56 -2.88
N VAL A 43 9.77 3.79 -3.38
CA VAL A 43 9.88 4.06 -4.83
C VAL A 43 11.23 3.62 -5.38
N VAL A 44 12.34 3.92 -4.69
CA VAL A 44 13.68 3.49 -5.11
C VAL A 44 13.74 1.98 -5.26
N ARG A 45 13.32 1.24 -4.24
CA ARG A 45 13.30 -0.24 -4.28
C ARG A 45 12.42 -0.78 -5.40
N ALA A 46 11.21 -0.23 -5.53
CA ALA A 46 10.27 -0.64 -6.57
C ALA A 46 10.81 -0.38 -7.99
N VAL A 47 11.68 0.62 -8.19
CA VAL A 47 12.38 0.84 -9.46
C VAL A 47 13.52 -0.15 -9.63
N GLU A 48 14.36 -0.37 -8.63
CA GLU A 48 15.49 -1.30 -8.67
C GLU A 48 15.06 -2.75 -8.97
N GLU A 49 13.95 -3.19 -8.37
CA GLU A 49 13.39 -4.53 -8.58
C GLU A 49 12.90 -4.73 -10.02
N ARG A 50 12.49 -3.67 -10.71
CA ARG A 50 12.03 -3.73 -12.11
C ARG A 50 13.17 -3.77 -13.12
N GLU A 51 14.32 -3.21 -12.76
CA GLU A 51 15.51 -3.17 -13.62
C GLU A 51 16.37 -4.45 -13.52
N SER A 52 16.12 -5.32 -12.54
CA SER A 52 16.82 -6.61 -12.37
C SER A 52 16.26 -7.75 -13.22
N VAL A 53 15.20 -7.51 -14.00
CA VAL A 53 14.72 -8.43 -15.06
C VAL A 53 15.28 -7.95 -16.40
N GLY A 54 16.60 -8.02 -16.53
CA GLY A 54 17.36 -7.67 -17.74
C GLY A 54 18.45 -8.69 -18.02
#